data_AF-A0AA85B677-F1
#
_entry.id   AF-A0AA85B677-F1
#
_cell.length_a   1.000
_cell.length_b   1.000
_cell.length_c   1.000
_cell.angle_alpha   90.00
_cell.angle_beta   90.00
_cell.angle_gamma   90.00
#
_symmetry.space_group_name_H-M   'P 1'
#
loop_
_entity.id
_entity.type
_entity.pdbx_description
1 polymer ?
#
loop_
_entity_poly.entity_id
_entity_poly.type
_entity_poly.pdbx_seq_one_letter_code
_entity_poly.pdbx_strand_id
1 'polypeptide(L)'
;MSSLPVEEETSFLRTEDFICLSCFSHGSSERLCLAAEGFGNRMCSLEIISRESPPPNMPPCVFVLDQALSVRALQEMLSIQHQSSDGSGQSGHRTLLYGHAIRLKHRESNMYLSCLSTSTSQDKLAFDVGLQQNAETEACWWTIHPASKQRSVGEKVRIGDDLILVSVSSERYLHVYGKSFQAMA
;
A
#
# COMPACT_ATOMS: atom_id res chain seq x y z
N MET A 1 -30.90 -2.57 22.62
CA MET A 1 -29.51 -2.58 22.12
C MET A 1 -29.55 -3.14 20.71
N SER A 2 -29.61 -2.26 19.72
CA SER A 2 -29.63 -2.62 18.30
C SER A 2 -28.24 -3.10 17.89
N SER A 3 -28.10 -4.39 17.61
CA SER A 3 -26.97 -4.93 16.87
C SER A 3 -26.92 -4.24 15.51
N LEU A 4 -25.83 -3.51 15.23
CA LEU A 4 -25.54 -3.04 13.88
C LEU A 4 -25.48 -4.24 12.93
N PRO A 5 -25.97 -4.13 11.68
CA PRO A 5 -25.92 -5.24 10.75
C PRO A 5 -24.47 -5.59 10.43
N VAL A 6 -24.15 -6.89 10.49
CA VAL A 6 -22.81 -7.48 10.29
C VAL A 6 -22.12 -7.00 8.99
N GLU A 7 -22.89 -6.55 7.99
CA GLU A 7 -22.36 -6.01 6.72
C GLU A 7 -21.61 -4.68 6.86
N GLU A 8 -21.97 -3.81 7.82
CA GLU A 8 -21.24 -2.55 8.02
C GLU A 8 -19.85 -2.78 8.64
N GLU A 9 -19.67 -3.86 9.40
CA GLU A 9 -18.38 -4.18 10.03
C GLU A 9 -17.33 -4.65 9.02
N THR A 10 -17.74 -5.33 7.94
CA THR A 10 -16.87 -5.89 6.89
C THR A 10 -16.67 -4.98 5.68
N SER A 11 -17.30 -3.80 5.65
CA SER A 11 -17.27 -2.91 4.46
C SER A 11 -16.06 -1.98 4.40
N PHE A 12 -15.29 -1.85 5.48
CA PHE A 12 -14.20 -0.89 5.61
C PHE A 12 -12.86 -1.57 5.89
N LEU A 13 -11.80 -1.03 5.31
CA LEU A 13 -10.44 -1.49 5.57
C LEU A 13 -9.98 -1.12 6.98
N ARG A 14 -9.30 -2.04 7.65
CA ARG A 14 -8.74 -1.88 8.99
C ARG A 14 -7.30 -2.36 9.05
N THR A 15 -6.56 -1.87 10.05
CA THR A 15 -5.26 -2.46 10.38
C THR A 15 -5.40 -3.96 10.68
N GLU A 16 -4.34 -4.71 10.35
CA GLU A 16 -4.26 -6.17 10.31
C GLU A 16 -5.00 -6.85 9.14
N ASP A 17 -5.71 -6.11 8.28
CA ASP A 17 -6.33 -6.70 7.09
C ASP A 17 -5.28 -7.13 6.06
N PHE A 18 -5.53 -8.26 5.41
CA PHE A 18 -4.79 -8.69 4.22
C PHE A 18 -5.32 -7.98 2.98
N ILE A 19 -4.43 -7.30 2.26
CA ILE A 19 -4.77 -6.53 1.07
C ILE A 19 -3.87 -6.92 -0.12
N CYS A 20 -4.39 -6.69 -1.32
CA CYS A 20 -3.65 -6.76 -2.57
C CYS A 20 -3.79 -5.42 -3.28
N LEU A 21 -2.68 -4.84 -3.73
CA LEU A 21 -2.70 -3.61 -4.51
C LEU A 21 -2.81 -3.97 -5.98
N SER A 22 -3.93 -3.60 -6.60
CA SER A 22 -4.17 -3.92 -8.01
C SER A 22 -4.56 -2.69 -8.81
N CYS A 23 -4.17 -2.64 -10.08
CA CYS A 23 -4.56 -1.60 -11.02
C CYS A 23 -5.00 -2.21 -12.35
N PHE A 24 -5.61 -1.38 -13.21
CA PHE A 24 -5.87 -1.72 -14.60
C PHE A 24 -4.84 -1.04 -15.49
N SER A 25 -4.29 -1.77 -16.45
CA SER A 25 -3.43 -1.17 -17.47
C SER A 25 -4.29 -0.43 -18.50
N HIS A 26 -3.85 0.77 -18.89
CA HIS A 26 -4.61 1.62 -19.81
C HIS A 26 -4.79 0.93 -21.18
N GLY A 27 -6.04 0.64 -21.56
CA GLY A 27 -6.37 -0.04 -22.81
C GLY A 27 -6.28 -1.57 -22.77
N SER A 28 -5.94 -2.18 -21.63
CA SER A 28 -6.07 -3.62 -21.42
C SER A 28 -7.24 -3.92 -20.47
N SER A 29 -7.87 -5.07 -20.69
CA SER A 29 -8.90 -5.61 -19.80
C SER A 29 -8.31 -6.34 -18.58
N GLU A 30 -6.99 -6.47 -18.54
CA GLU A 30 -6.22 -7.19 -17.54
C GLU A 30 -6.04 -6.37 -16.26
N ARG A 31 -6.12 -7.06 -15.13
CA ARG A 31 -5.85 -6.51 -13.81
C ARG A 31 -4.44 -6.93 -13.43
N LEU A 32 -3.62 -5.97 -13.04
CA LEU A 32 -2.26 -6.19 -12.57
C LEU A 32 -2.25 -6.09 -11.04
N CYS A 33 -1.48 -6.95 -10.39
CA CYS A 33 -1.28 -6.93 -8.95
C CYS A 33 0.20 -6.69 -8.62
N LEU A 34 0.46 -5.81 -7.65
CA LEU A 34 1.80 -5.62 -7.12
C LEU A 34 2.24 -6.88 -6.39
N ALA A 35 3.40 -7.40 -6.78
CA ALA A 35 3.98 -8.61 -6.24
C ALA A 35 5.42 -8.36 -5.77
N ALA A 36 5.86 -9.09 -4.74
CA ALA A 36 7.24 -9.12 -4.32
C ALA A 36 7.62 -10.52 -3.82
N GLU A 37 8.85 -10.94 -4.09
CA GLU A 37 9.37 -12.22 -3.60
C GLU A 37 9.93 -12.07 -2.18
N GLY A 38 10.70 -11.01 -1.94
CA GLY A 38 11.27 -10.65 -0.66
C GLY A 38 12.68 -11.20 -0.44
N PHE A 39 12.81 -12.46 -0.06
CA PHE A 39 14.13 -13.07 0.09
C PHE A 39 14.76 -13.29 -1.30
N GLY A 40 16.03 -12.94 -1.45
CA GLY A 40 16.70 -12.96 -2.76
C GLY A 40 16.41 -11.69 -3.57
N ASN A 41 15.17 -11.51 -4.02
CA ASN A 41 14.75 -10.33 -4.78
C ASN A 41 13.79 -9.43 -3.98
N ARG A 42 14.25 -8.22 -3.68
CA ARG A 42 13.48 -7.22 -2.93
C ARG A 42 12.73 -6.24 -3.82
N MET A 43 12.88 -6.32 -5.14
CA MET A 43 12.19 -5.43 -6.07
C MET A 43 10.73 -5.86 -6.21
N CYS A 44 9.83 -4.89 -6.32
CA CYS A 44 8.46 -5.17 -6.69
C CYS A 44 8.34 -5.46 -8.19
N SER A 45 7.39 -6.31 -8.53
CA SER A 45 7.03 -6.70 -9.89
C SER A 45 5.50 -6.68 -10.04
N LEU A 46 5.01 -6.92 -11.25
CA LEU A 46 3.59 -6.95 -11.55
C LEU A 46 3.19 -8.34 -12.04
N GLU A 47 2.18 -8.92 -11.39
CA GLU A 47 1.57 -10.19 -11.77
C GLU A 47 0.21 -9.92 -12.43
N ILE A 48 -0.06 -10.59 -13.55
CA ILE A 48 -1.38 -10.51 -14.21
C ILE A 48 -2.35 -11.39 -13.43
N ILE A 49 -3.46 -10.81 -12.98
CA ILE A 49 -4.50 -11.52 -12.24
C ILE A 49 -5.82 -11.53 -13.02
N SER A 50 -6.55 -12.64 -12.94
CA SER A 50 -7.91 -12.74 -13.47
C SER A 50 -8.85 -11.74 -12.78
N ARG A 51 -9.90 -11.30 -13.49
CA ARG A 51 -10.89 -10.35 -12.95
C ARG A 51 -11.58 -10.84 -11.69
N GLU A 52 -11.78 -12.15 -11.59
CA GLU A 52 -12.51 -12.83 -10.51
C GLU A 52 -11.59 -13.08 -9.32
N SER A 53 -11.31 -12.02 -8.55
CA SER A 53 -10.49 -12.02 -7.32
C SER A 53 -9.04 -12.53 -7.49
N PRO A 54 -8.08 -12.04 -6.68
CA PRO A 54 -6.76 -12.65 -6.66
C PRO A 54 -6.91 -14.14 -6.27
N PRO A 55 -6.34 -15.09 -7.03
CA PRO A 55 -6.47 -16.51 -6.72
C PRO A 55 -5.93 -16.79 -5.32
N PRO A 56 -6.52 -17.76 -4.58
CA PRO A 56 -6.20 -18.02 -3.17
C PRO A 56 -4.73 -18.37 -2.88
N ASN A 57 -3.94 -18.65 -3.93
CA ASN A 57 -2.54 -19.03 -3.87
C ASN A 57 -1.59 -17.98 -4.47
N MET A 58 -1.79 -16.68 -4.20
CA MET A 58 -0.84 -15.64 -4.61
C MET A 58 -0.08 -15.00 -3.43
N PRO A 59 0.68 -15.76 -2.61
CA PRO A 59 1.52 -15.23 -1.53
C PRO A 59 2.33 -13.97 -1.86
N PRO A 60 3.00 -13.84 -3.04
CA PRO A 60 3.84 -12.67 -3.31
C PRO A 60 3.06 -11.36 -3.45
N CYS A 61 1.74 -11.41 -3.63
CA CYS A 61 0.89 -10.24 -3.81
C CYS A 61 0.20 -9.77 -2.53
N VAL A 62 0.36 -10.50 -1.43
CA VAL A 62 -0.39 -10.25 -0.19
C VAL A 62 0.43 -9.38 0.76
N PHE A 63 -0.18 -8.26 1.13
CA PHE A 63 0.34 -7.35 2.15
C PHE A 63 -0.62 -7.30 3.34
N VAL A 64 -0.09 -7.02 4.52
CA VAL A 64 -0.86 -6.72 5.72
C VAL A 64 -0.82 -5.21 5.93
N LEU A 65 -1.97 -4.60 6.21
CA LEU A 65 -2.05 -3.21 6.67
C LEU A 65 -1.56 -3.13 8.12
N ASP A 66 -0.25 -3.03 8.29
CA ASP A 66 0.43 -3.12 9.58
C ASP A 66 0.15 -1.89 10.46
N GLN A 67 0.21 -0.69 9.88
CA GLN A 67 -0.11 0.55 10.60
C GLN A 67 -0.83 1.56 9.72
N ALA A 68 -1.65 2.38 10.37
CA ALA A 68 -2.30 3.55 9.78
C ALA A 68 -2.29 4.70 10.80
N LEU A 69 -1.66 5.82 10.43
CA LEU A 69 -1.49 7.00 11.28
C LEU A 69 -1.89 8.26 10.53
N SER A 70 -2.37 9.28 11.26
CA SER A 70 -2.47 10.61 10.68
C SER A 70 -1.07 11.12 10.35
N VAL A 71 -0.93 12.00 9.35
CA VAL A 71 0.37 12.56 8.95
C VAL A 71 1.09 13.21 10.14
N ARG A 72 0.33 13.90 11.00
CA ARG A 72 0.87 14.52 12.22
C ARG A 72 1.39 13.48 13.22
N ALA A 73 0.61 12.42 13.48
CA ALA A 73 1.05 11.36 14.39
C ALA A 73 2.28 10.62 13.84
N LEU A 74 2.38 10.45 12.52
CA LEU A 74 3.56 9.89 11.87
C LEU A 74 4.80 10.77 12.09
N GLN A 75 4.69 12.08 11.86
CA GLN A 75 5.80 13.02 12.09
C GLN A 75 6.26 13.01 13.54
N GLU A 76 5.32 12.99 14.49
CA GLU A 76 5.62 12.88 15.92
C GLU A 76 6.37 11.57 16.20
N MET A 77 5.89 10.43 15.70
CA MET A 77 6.54 9.12 15.89
C MET A 77 7.95 9.06 15.30
N LEU A 78 8.15 9.53 14.06
CA LEU A 78 9.47 9.54 13.41
C LEU A 78 10.46 10.48 14.11
N SER A 79 9.98 11.57 14.71
CA SER A 79 10.81 12.49 15.48
C SER A 79 11.22 11.92 16.85
N ILE A 80 10.34 11.15 17.51
CA ILE A 80 10.60 10.50 18.81
C ILE A 80 11.58 9.33 18.65
N GLN A 81 11.48 8.55 17.57
CA GLN A 81 12.42 7.45 17.33
C GLN A 81 13.87 7.91 17.13
N HIS A 82 14.09 9.15 16.69
CA HIS A 82 15.42 9.76 16.66
C HIS A 82 15.99 10.05 18.07
N GLN A 83 15.17 10.03 19.14
CA GLN A 83 15.57 10.42 20.49
C GLN A 83 15.40 9.33 21.57
N SER A 84 14.59 8.28 21.35
CA SER A 84 14.47 7.14 22.27
C SER A 84 13.65 5.98 21.67
N SER A 85 14.08 4.74 21.90
CA SER A 85 13.58 3.52 21.26
C SER A 85 12.44 2.82 22.02
N ASP A 86 11.44 3.56 22.50
CA ASP A 86 10.25 2.95 23.12
C ASP A 86 8.97 3.66 22.64
N GLY A 87 8.51 3.26 21.46
CA GLY A 87 7.28 3.76 20.83
C GLY A 87 6.33 2.64 20.45
N SER A 88 6.16 1.62 21.31
CA SER A 88 5.18 0.55 21.12
C SER A 88 3.81 1.02 21.64
N GLY A 89 3.05 1.69 20.78
CA GLY A 89 1.76 2.21 21.24
C GLY A 89 0.85 2.63 20.11
N GLN A 90 0.29 1.65 19.40
CA GLN A 90 -1.05 1.72 18.79
C GLN A 90 -1.42 0.36 18.16
N SER A 91 -1.55 -0.66 19.00
CA SER A 91 -2.15 -1.95 18.63
C SER A 91 -3.67 -1.85 18.75
N GLY A 92 -4.39 -2.01 17.64
CA GLY A 92 -5.85 -2.09 17.59
C GLY A 92 -6.33 -2.07 16.14
N HIS A 93 -7.44 -2.77 15.85
CA HIS A 93 -8.09 -2.81 14.54
C HIS A 93 -8.76 -1.46 14.21
N ARG A 94 -7.96 -0.51 13.75
CA ARG A 94 -8.41 0.84 13.42
C ARG A 94 -8.88 0.89 11.99
N THR A 95 -10.06 1.45 11.79
CA THR A 95 -10.57 1.74 10.45
C THR A 95 -9.68 2.76 9.76
N LEU A 96 -9.27 2.45 8.54
CA LEU A 96 -8.46 3.30 7.70
C LEU A 96 -9.26 4.52 7.23
N LEU A 97 -8.67 5.72 7.28
CA LEU A 97 -9.28 6.95 6.76
C LEU A 97 -8.41 7.57 5.67
N TYR A 98 -9.05 8.17 4.66
CA TYR A 98 -8.35 8.95 3.64
C TYR A 98 -7.48 10.04 4.26
N GLY A 99 -6.29 10.24 3.70
CA GLY A 99 -5.24 11.14 4.19
C GLY A 99 -4.36 10.55 5.29
N HIS A 100 -4.62 9.32 5.76
CA HIS A 100 -3.67 8.63 6.64
C HIS A 100 -2.44 8.17 5.86
N ALA A 101 -1.32 8.12 6.56
CA ALA A 101 -0.14 7.39 6.15
C ALA A 101 -0.28 5.94 6.61
N ILE A 102 -0.02 5.01 5.70
CA ILE A 102 -0.09 3.57 5.93
C ILE A 102 1.29 2.94 5.78
N ARG A 103 1.47 1.83 6.50
CA ARG A 103 2.60 0.93 6.34
C ARG A 103 2.11 -0.44 5.94
N LEU A 104 2.69 -0.99 4.88
CA LEU A 104 2.30 -2.26 4.30
C LEU A 104 3.42 -3.28 4.50
N LYS A 105 3.10 -4.39 5.16
CA LYS A 105 4.04 -5.48 5.43
C LYS A 105 3.76 -6.64 4.48
N HIS A 106 4.75 -7.03 3.68
CA HIS A 106 4.66 -8.19 2.82
C HIS A 106 4.54 -9.47 3.65
N ARG A 107 3.51 -10.27 3.37
CA ARG A 107 3.12 -11.41 4.22
C ARG A 107 4.22 -12.47 4.33
N GLU A 108 4.84 -12.84 3.22
CA GLU A 108 5.78 -13.97 3.18
C GLU A 108 7.15 -13.58 3.76
N SER A 109 7.68 -12.43 3.37
CA SER A 109 9.03 -12.02 3.75
C SER A 109 9.10 -11.22 5.05
N ASN A 110 7.95 -10.81 5.60
CA ASN A 110 7.84 -9.91 6.75
C ASN A 110 8.55 -8.55 6.58
N MET A 111 8.90 -8.18 5.35
CA MET A 111 9.49 -6.88 5.01
C MET A 111 8.40 -5.86 4.67
N TYR A 112 8.76 -4.58 4.61
CA TYR A 112 7.83 -3.48 4.38
C TYR A 112 7.96 -2.94 2.95
N LEU A 113 6.83 -2.57 2.35
CA LEU A 113 6.79 -1.92 1.04
C LEU A 113 7.41 -0.52 1.15
N SER A 114 8.41 -0.24 0.33
CA SER A 114 9.19 0.99 0.42
C SER A 114 9.49 1.62 -0.93
N CYS A 115 9.57 2.95 -0.96
CA CYS A 115 10.20 3.70 -2.03
C CYS A 115 11.72 3.61 -1.87
N LEU A 116 12.41 3.01 -2.84
CA LEU A 116 13.86 2.83 -2.80
C LEU A 116 14.58 4.11 -3.27
N SER A 117 15.86 4.23 -2.92
CA SER A 117 16.72 5.31 -3.42
C SER A 117 17.32 5.01 -4.80
N THR A 118 17.15 3.79 -5.30
CA THR A 118 17.59 3.37 -6.64
C THR A 118 16.53 3.69 -7.69
N SER A 119 16.98 3.73 -8.94
CA SER A 119 16.09 3.84 -10.09
C SER A 119 16.61 2.95 -11.22
N THR A 120 15.74 2.08 -11.73
CA THR A 120 15.95 1.26 -12.93
C THR A 120 15.26 1.84 -14.16
N SER A 121 14.52 2.95 -14.00
CA SER A 121 13.79 3.61 -15.07
C SER A 121 14.69 4.49 -15.95
N GLN A 122 14.24 4.78 -17.17
CA GLN A 122 14.83 5.85 -17.99
C GLN A 122 14.44 7.24 -17.49
N ASP A 123 13.35 7.35 -16.73
CA ASP A 123 12.98 8.58 -16.03
C ASP A 123 13.86 8.76 -14.79
N LYS A 124 14.73 9.78 -14.83
CA LYS A 124 15.66 10.12 -13.75
C LYS A 124 14.96 10.61 -12.48
N LEU A 125 13.67 10.93 -12.55
CA LEU A 125 12.87 11.35 -11.40
C LEU A 125 12.08 10.19 -10.78
N ALA A 126 12.06 9.02 -11.43
CA ALA A 126 11.40 7.84 -10.90
C ALA A 126 12.31 7.14 -9.89
N PHE A 127 11.69 6.55 -8.87
CA PHE A 127 12.34 5.71 -7.89
C PHE A 127 11.74 4.31 -7.98
N ASP A 128 12.56 3.30 -7.74
CA ASP A 128 12.08 1.94 -7.69
C ASP A 128 11.25 1.69 -6.43
N VAL A 129 10.36 0.70 -6.51
CA VAL A 129 9.57 0.24 -5.37
C VAL A 129 10.01 -1.17 -5.01
N GLY A 130 10.18 -1.44 -3.72
CA GLY A 130 10.69 -2.71 -3.22
C GLY A 130 10.38 -2.95 -1.76
N LEU A 131 11.10 -3.90 -1.17
CA LEU A 131 10.93 -4.33 0.21
C LEU A 131 12.15 -3.98 1.08
N GLN A 132 11.90 -3.43 2.27
CA GLN A 132 12.93 -3.17 3.30
C GLN A 132 12.61 -3.87 4.62
N GLN A 133 13.64 -4.35 5.31
CA GLN A 133 13.50 -4.94 6.65
C GLN A 133 13.29 -3.87 7.73
N ASN A 134 13.94 -2.71 7.58
CA ASN A 134 13.81 -1.60 8.51
C ASN A 134 12.56 -0.77 8.14
N ALA A 135 11.59 -0.72 9.05
CA ALA A 135 10.30 -0.04 8.90
C ALA A 135 10.28 1.38 9.50
N GLU A 136 11.39 1.85 10.06
CA GLU A 136 11.51 3.08 10.84
C GLU A 136 11.72 4.32 9.96
N THR A 137 11.90 4.12 8.65
CA THR A 137 12.15 5.20 7.70
C THR A 137 10.86 5.68 7.06
N GLU A 138 10.82 6.97 6.67
CA GLU A 138 9.75 7.55 5.84
C GLU A 138 9.53 6.79 4.54
N ALA A 139 10.56 6.10 4.04
CA ALA A 139 10.49 5.34 2.80
C ALA A 139 9.46 4.21 2.83
N CYS A 140 9.11 3.69 4.02
CA CYS A 140 8.12 2.62 4.19
C CYS A 140 6.67 3.12 4.35
N TRP A 141 6.46 4.45 4.31
CA TRP A 141 5.17 5.07 4.55
C TRP A 141 4.56 5.63 3.27
N TRP A 142 3.26 5.40 3.12
CA TRP A 142 2.49 5.81 1.95
C TRP A 142 1.24 6.54 2.39
N THR A 143 0.98 7.75 1.91
CA THR A 143 -0.30 8.42 2.15
C THR A 143 -1.35 7.95 1.16
N ILE A 144 -2.57 7.72 1.65
CA ILE A 144 -3.71 7.29 0.83
C ILE A 144 -4.64 8.46 0.53
N HIS A 145 -4.93 8.68 -0.75
CA HIS A 145 -5.81 9.75 -1.22
C HIS A 145 -6.97 9.19 -2.03
N PRO A 146 -8.15 9.83 -2.00
CA PRO A 146 -9.27 9.40 -2.83
C PRO A 146 -8.97 9.65 -4.30
N ALA A 147 -9.20 8.64 -5.15
CA ALA A 147 -9.05 8.79 -6.60
C ALA A 147 -10.20 9.59 -7.25
N SER A 148 -11.36 9.64 -6.60
CA SER A 148 -12.56 10.33 -7.11
C SER A 148 -13.00 11.47 -6.20
N LYS A 149 -13.76 12.42 -6.76
CA LYS A 149 -14.35 13.54 -6.01
C LYS A 149 -15.52 13.14 -5.09
N GLN A 150 -15.92 11.87 -5.10
CA GLN A 150 -17.00 11.35 -4.24
C GLN A 150 -16.52 11.00 -2.83
N ARG A 151 -15.20 11.07 -2.59
CA ARG A 151 -14.58 10.77 -1.30
C ARG A 151 -13.71 11.95 -0.86
N SER A 152 -13.62 12.14 0.45
CA SER A 152 -12.87 13.23 1.07
C SER A 152 -11.88 12.72 2.11
N VAL A 153 -10.83 13.49 2.34
CA VAL A 153 -9.87 13.24 3.44
C VAL A 153 -10.61 13.19 4.77
N GLY A 154 -10.29 12.20 5.60
CA GLY A 154 -10.96 11.93 6.88
C GLY A 154 -12.13 10.94 6.79
N GLU A 155 -12.64 10.63 5.61
CA GLU A 155 -13.67 9.58 5.44
C GLU A 155 -13.06 8.17 5.55
N LYS A 156 -13.89 7.20 5.97
CA LYS A 156 -13.49 5.78 6.06
C LYS A 156 -13.30 5.18 4.67
N VAL A 157 -12.21 4.46 4.49
CA VAL A 157 -11.91 3.77 3.22
C VAL A 157 -12.71 2.47 3.14
N ARG A 158 -13.47 2.29 2.06
CA ARG A 158 -14.23 1.05 1.81
C ARG A 158 -13.43 0.06 1.00
N ILE A 159 -13.75 -1.22 1.18
CA ILE A 159 -13.22 -2.29 0.32
C ILE A 159 -13.68 -2.03 -1.11
N GLY A 160 -12.73 -2.02 -2.05
CA GLY A 160 -12.98 -1.79 -3.48
C GLY A 160 -13.03 -0.31 -3.90
N ASP A 161 -12.82 0.64 -2.98
CA ASP A 161 -12.61 2.04 -3.38
C ASP A 161 -11.27 2.17 -4.16
N ASP A 162 -11.26 2.99 -5.22
CA ASP A 162 -10.04 3.34 -5.94
C ASP A 162 -9.19 4.35 -5.12
N LEU A 163 -7.89 4.06 -4.99
CA LEU A 163 -6.96 4.82 -4.15
C LEU A 163 -5.79 5.36 -4.95
N ILE A 164 -5.27 6.50 -4.52
CA ILE A 164 -3.97 7.04 -4.93
C ILE A 164 -3.01 6.86 -3.74
N LEU A 165 -1.88 6.19 -3.97
CA LEU A 165 -0.81 6.08 -2.98
C LEU A 165 0.31 7.06 -3.33
N VAL A 166 0.78 7.80 -2.34
CA VAL A 166 1.90 8.75 -2.47
C VAL A 166 2.95 8.41 -1.42
N SER A 167 4.19 8.18 -1.84
CA SER A 167 5.31 7.94 -0.95
C SER A 167 5.55 9.15 -0.05
N VAL A 168 5.71 8.93 1.26
CA VAL A 168 6.05 10.00 2.21
C VAL A 168 7.47 10.52 1.97
N SER A 169 8.43 9.64 1.65
CA SER A 169 9.84 10.05 1.51
C SER A 169 10.15 10.81 0.23
N SER A 170 9.41 10.54 -0.84
CA SER A 170 9.71 11.09 -2.17
C SER A 170 8.61 12.00 -2.73
N GLU A 171 7.46 12.09 -2.04
CA GLU A 171 6.27 12.85 -2.46
C GLU A 171 5.78 12.48 -3.88
N ARG A 172 6.07 11.24 -4.31
CA ARG A 172 5.71 10.72 -5.63
C ARG A 172 4.64 9.66 -5.55
N TYR A 173 3.81 9.63 -6.58
CA TYR A 173 2.78 8.63 -6.75
C TYR A 173 3.39 7.24 -6.94
N LEU A 174 2.77 6.23 -6.34
CA LEU A 174 2.96 4.85 -6.77
C LEU A 174 2.39 4.72 -8.18
N HIS A 175 3.26 4.59 -9.16
CA HIS A 175 2.89 4.60 -10.57
C HIS A 175 3.36 3.32 -11.26
N VAL A 176 2.47 2.75 -12.07
CA VAL A 176 2.82 1.63 -12.95
C VAL A 176 3.31 2.21 -14.26
N TYR A 177 4.60 2.03 -14.52
CA TYR A 177 5.25 2.39 -15.77
C TYR A 177 5.67 1.14 -16.53
N GLY A 178 5.38 1.12 -17.82
CA GLY A 178 5.79 0.07 -18.74
C GLY A 178 5.28 0.39 -20.13
N LYS A 179 5.92 -0.18 -21.17
CA LYS A 179 5.28 -0.18 -22.48
C LYS A 179 3.95 -0.89 -22.32
N SER A 180 2.87 -0.24 -22.72
CA SER A 180 1.59 -0.91 -22.96
C SER A 180 1.94 -2.22 -23.67
N PHE A 181 1.52 -3.36 -23.13
CA PHE A 181 1.46 -4.58 -23.93
C PHE A 181 0.50 -4.24 -25.07
N GLN A 182 1.02 -3.67 -26.16
CA GLN A 182 0.39 -3.81 -27.46
C GLN A 182 0.43 -5.32 -27.67
N ALA A 183 -0.73 -5.96 -27.46
CA ALA A 183 -0.98 -7.23 -28.08
C ALA A 183 -0.53 -7.08 -29.53
N MET A 184 0.52 -7.81 -29.92
CA MET A 184 0.76 -8.02 -31.33
C MET A 184 -0.47 -8.79 -31.83
N ALA A 185 -1.38 -8.04 -32.44
CA ALA A 185 -2.47 -8.56 -33.25
C ALA A 185 -1.90 -9.16 -34.54
#